data_AF-A0A3M8T4E5-F1
#
_entry.id   AF-A0A3M8T4E5-F1
#
_cell.length_a   1.000
_cell.length_b   1.000
_cell.length_c   1.000
_cell.angle_alpha   90.00
_cell.angle_beta   90.00
_cell.angle_gamma   90.00
#
_symmetry.space_group_name_H-M   'P 1'
#
loop_
_entity.id
_entity.type
_entity.pdbx_description
1 polymer ?
#
loop_
_entity_poly.entity_id
_entity_poly.type
_entity_poly.pdbx_seq_one_letter_code
_entity_poly.pdbx_strand_id
1 'polypeptide(L)'
;REARARAEQRRARMRHEAQVAAAVAAGSRQLLAHVEVSLVRAAEERDAAERAKAERETELETARNRGRDLKGELDKLTDSVHRGEVLGAEKRMRIEQLESKALEELGVEPAGLIAEYGPDQLVPPSPPAEGEELPEDPEHPRNRPVPYVRAQQEKRLKAAERAYQQLGKVNPLALEEFAALEERHQFLSEQLEDLKKTRADLLQVVKEVDERVEQVFTEAYRDTAREFEGVFSRLFPGGEGRLVLTDPDNMLTTGVDVEARPPGKKVKRLSLLSGGERSLTAVALLVSIFKARPSPFYVMDEVEAALDDTNLQRLIRIMEELQESSQLIVITHQKRTMEVADALYGVSMQGDGVSKVISQRLR
;
A
#
# COMPACT_ATOMS: atom_id res chain seq x y z
N ARG A 1 147.25 68.31 -49.91
CA ARG A 1 146.27 69.23 -49.25
C ARG A 1 144.93 68.54 -48.95
N GLU A 2 144.45 67.61 -49.78
CA GLU A 2 143.18 66.88 -49.55
C GLU A 2 143.12 65.98 -48.30
N ALA A 3 144.23 65.34 -47.89
CA ALA A 3 144.24 64.43 -46.73
C ALA A 3 143.99 65.15 -45.38
N ARG A 4 144.45 66.41 -45.24
CA ARG A 4 144.17 67.24 -44.05
C ARG A 4 142.69 67.66 -44.01
N ALA A 5 142.12 68.05 -45.15
CA ALA A 5 140.71 68.42 -45.26
C ALA A 5 139.75 67.25 -44.94
N ARG A 6 140.06 66.02 -45.41
CA ARG A 6 139.26 64.81 -45.07
C ARG A 6 139.37 64.43 -43.58
N ALA A 7 140.56 64.57 -42.98
CA ALA A 7 140.75 64.32 -41.55
C ALA A 7 140.03 65.35 -40.66
N GLU A 8 139.99 66.61 -41.10
CA GLU A 8 139.29 67.70 -40.44
C GLU A 8 137.77 67.56 -40.56
N GLN A 9 137.25 67.19 -41.74
CA GLN A 9 135.84 66.80 -41.91
C GLN A 9 135.45 65.59 -41.06
N ARG A 10 136.30 64.55 -40.96
CA ARG A 10 136.04 63.37 -40.12
C ARG A 10 136.03 63.73 -38.63
N ARG A 11 136.93 64.61 -38.17
CA ARG A 11 136.93 65.13 -36.79
C ARG A 11 135.71 66.00 -36.50
N ALA A 12 135.30 66.84 -37.45
CA ALA A 12 134.09 67.65 -37.33
C ALA A 12 132.83 66.77 -37.27
N ARG A 13 132.75 65.73 -38.11
CA ARG A 13 131.66 64.74 -38.09
C ARG A 13 131.62 63.95 -36.77
N MET A 14 132.74 63.44 -36.28
CA MET A 14 132.77 62.75 -34.97
C MET A 14 132.42 63.67 -33.80
N ARG A 15 132.80 64.95 -33.86
CA ARG A 15 132.37 65.94 -32.85
C ARG A 15 130.87 66.18 -32.90
N HIS A 16 130.29 66.28 -34.09
CA HIS A 16 128.84 66.44 -34.26
C HIS A 16 128.08 65.20 -33.80
N GLU A 17 128.53 63.99 -34.20
CA GLU A 17 127.94 62.72 -33.75
C GLU A 17 128.03 62.55 -32.22
N ALA A 18 129.16 62.93 -31.60
CA ALA A 18 129.31 62.94 -30.15
C ALA A 18 128.38 63.96 -29.46
N GLN A 19 128.20 65.14 -30.05
CA GLN A 19 127.24 66.15 -29.54
C GLN A 19 125.80 65.64 -29.63
N VAL A 20 125.41 65.02 -30.74
CA VAL A 20 124.09 64.41 -30.92
C VAL A 20 123.90 63.27 -29.92
N ALA A 21 124.87 62.36 -29.78
CA ALA A 21 124.80 61.27 -28.80
C ALA A 21 124.71 61.79 -27.36
N ALA A 22 125.43 62.86 -27.01
CA ALA A 22 125.35 63.51 -25.70
C ALA A 22 123.98 64.16 -25.46
N ALA A 23 123.41 64.83 -26.47
CA ALA A 23 122.07 65.41 -26.40
C ALA A 23 120.98 64.35 -26.26
N VAL A 24 121.08 63.25 -27.02
CA VAL A 24 120.19 62.09 -26.91
C VAL A 24 120.32 61.44 -25.53
N ALA A 25 121.53 61.21 -25.04
CA ALA A 25 121.73 60.64 -23.70
C ALA A 25 121.19 61.54 -22.58
N ALA A 26 121.32 62.87 -22.72
CA ALA A 26 120.72 63.83 -21.79
C ALA A 26 119.18 63.81 -21.86
N GLY A 27 118.61 63.84 -23.07
CA GLY A 27 117.16 63.75 -23.29
C GLY A 27 116.56 62.43 -22.78
N SER A 28 117.23 61.30 -23.04
CA SER A 28 116.82 59.99 -22.53
C SER A 28 116.88 59.91 -21.00
N ARG A 29 117.89 60.51 -20.36
CA ARG A 29 117.94 60.59 -18.89
C ARG A 29 116.82 61.42 -18.30
N GLN A 30 116.50 62.55 -18.93
CA GLN A 30 115.38 63.39 -18.50
C GLN A 30 114.04 62.69 -18.70
N LEU A 31 113.84 62.02 -19.84
CA LEU A 31 112.64 61.24 -20.12
C LEU A 31 112.50 60.08 -19.12
N LEU A 32 113.58 59.36 -18.82
CA LEU A 32 113.59 58.29 -17.84
C LEU A 32 113.15 58.79 -16.47
N ALA A 33 113.67 59.93 -16.00
CA ALA A 33 113.26 60.53 -14.73
C ALA A 33 111.75 60.87 -14.69
N HIS A 34 111.19 61.39 -15.78
CA HIS A 34 109.74 61.65 -15.87
C HIS A 34 108.90 60.37 -15.91
N VAL A 35 109.38 59.32 -16.58
CA VAL A 35 108.71 58.02 -16.64
C VAL A 35 108.74 57.33 -15.28
N GLU A 36 109.86 57.39 -14.55
CA GLU A 36 110.00 56.85 -13.20
C GLU A 36 109.01 57.52 -12.24
N VAL A 37 108.90 58.85 -12.25
CA VAL A 37 107.90 59.58 -11.45
C VAL A 37 106.48 59.18 -11.83
N SER A 38 106.18 59.05 -13.14
CA SER A 38 104.85 58.65 -13.60
C SER A 38 104.49 57.22 -13.20
N LEU A 39 105.46 56.29 -13.23
CA LEU A 39 105.27 54.91 -12.79
C LEU A 39 105.00 54.82 -11.29
N VAL A 40 105.74 55.58 -10.47
CA VAL A 40 105.50 55.63 -9.02
C VAL A 40 104.11 56.16 -8.73
N ARG A 41 103.71 57.27 -9.36
CA ARG A 41 102.37 57.84 -9.17
C ARG A 41 101.27 56.89 -9.63
N ALA A 42 101.42 56.25 -10.79
CA ALA A 42 100.46 55.27 -11.29
C ALA A 42 100.36 54.05 -10.37
N ALA A 43 101.47 53.60 -9.77
CA ALA A 43 101.47 52.53 -8.79
C ALA A 43 100.72 52.93 -7.50
N GLU A 44 100.96 54.14 -6.99
CA GLU A 44 100.24 54.67 -5.82
C GLU A 44 98.72 54.82 -6.07
N GLU A 45 98.33 55.34 -7.23
CA GLU A 45 96.93 55.47 -7.64
C GLU A 45 96.26 54.09 -7.78
N ARG A 46 96.95 53.11 -8.39
CA ARG A 46 96.48 51.73 -8.47
C ARG A 46 96.31 51.10 -7.09
N ASP A 47 97.31 51.23 -6.22
CA ASP A 47 97.29 50.62 -4.89
C ASP A 47 96.21 51.27 -4.00
N ALA A 48 95.96 52.57 -4.16
CA ALA A 48 94.83 53.24 -3.52
C ALA A 48 93.48 52.72 -4.04
N ALA A 49 93.34 52.53 -5.35
CA ALA A 49 92.12 51.98 -5.96
C ALA A 49 91.86 50.53 -5.54
N GLU A 50 92.89 49.68 -5.49
CA GLU A 50 92.77 48.28 -5.03
C GLU A 50 92.37 48.21 -3.55
N ARG A 51 92.93 49.06 -2.69
CA ARG A 51 92.50 49.16 -1.28
C ARG A 51 91.04 49.58 -1.16
N ALA A 52 90.64 50.64 -1.87
CA ALA A 52 89.26 51.11 -1.85
C ALA A 52 88.29 50.05 -2.39
N LYS A 53 88.68 49.31 -3.44
CA LYS A 53 87.89 48.20 -3.98
C LYS A 53 87.73 47.07 -2.95
N ALA A 54 88.82 46.66 -2.30
CA ALA A 54 88.79 45.60 -1.28
C ALA A 54 87.89 45.98 -0.08
N GLU A 55 87.94 47.23 0.37
CA GLU A 55 87.04 47.74 1.41
C GLU A 55 85.58 47.65 0.98
N ARG A 56 85.24 48.10 -0.25
CA ARG A 56 83.87 48.06 -0.79
C ARG A 56 83.38 46.64 -1.03
N GLU A 57 84.24 45.73 -1.45
CA GLU A 57 83.90 44.30 -1.59
C GLU A 57 83.55 43.68 -0.24
N THR A 58 84.32 44.00 0.81
CA THR A 58 84.05 43.55 2.18
C THR A 58 82.74 44.12 2.73
N GLU A 59 82.48 45.42 2.51
CA GLU A 59 81.22 46.07 2.89
C GLU A 59 80.02 45.43 2.16
N LEU A 60 80.15 45.17 0.86
CA LEU A 60 79.11 44.54 0.04
C LEU A 60 78.82 43.11 0.49
N GLU A 61 79.84 42.33 0.82
CA GLU A 61 79.68 40.97 1.34
C GLU A 61 78.95 41.00 2.70
N THR A 62 79.35 41.90 3.59
CA THR A 62 78.70 42.09 4.90
C THR A 62 77.22 42.48 4.74
N ALA A 63 76.92 43.43 3.84
CA ALA A 63 75.55 43.85 3.55
C ALA A 63 74.71 42.72 2.93
N ARG A 64 75.29 41.90 2.04
CA ARG A 64 74.63 40.74 1.43
C ARG A 64 74.31 39.66 2.45
N ASN A 65 75.26 39.35 3.34
CA ASN A 65 75.04 38.37 4.40
C ASN A 65 73.93 38.84 5.35
N ARG A 66 73.97 40.10 5.80
CA ARG A 66 72.90 40.69 6.61
C ARG A 66 71.53 40.66 5.92
N GLY A 67 71.49 40.93 4.61
CA GLY A 67 70.27 40.83 3.81
C GLY A 67 69.72 39.41 3.72
N ARG A 68 70.61 38.40 3.61
CA ARG A 68 70.21 36.98 3.62
C ARG A 68 69.67 36.56 4.98
N ASP A 69 70.30 36.99 6.07
CA ASP A 69 69.86 36.65 7.43
C ASP A 69 68.50 37.27 7.74
N LEU A 70 68.33 38.57 7.46
CA LEU A 70 67.04 39.27 7.63
C LEU A 70 65.93 38.65 6.78
N LYS A 71 66.24 38.22 5.55
CA LYS A 71 65.27 37.50 4.71
C LYS A 71 64.88 36.16 5.35
N GLY A 72 65.85 35.40 5.87
CA GLY A 72 65.58 34.14 6.56
C GLY A 72 64.74 34.33 7.83
N GLU A 73 64.92 35.42 8.57
CA GLU A 73 64.06 35.78 9.71
C GLU A 73 62.65 36.17 9.27
N LEU A 74 62.53 36.96 8.21
CA LEU A 74 61.23 37.35 7.64
C LEU A 74 60.43 36.14 7.16
N ASP A 75 61.08 35.20 6.45
CA ASP A 75 60.45 33.98 5.96
C ASP A 75 59.93 33.13 7.15
N LYS A 76 60.75 32.95 8.20
CA LYS A 76 60.33 32.25 9.43
C LYS A 76 59.15 32.92 10.14
N LEU A 77 59.18 34.24 10.26
CA LEU A 77 58.10 34.99 10.91
C LEU A 77 56.80 34.89 10.10
N THR A 78 56.90 35.00 8.77
CA THR A 78 55.76 34.87 7.85
C THR A 78 55.14 33.49 7.96
N ASP A 79 55.94 32.42 7.96
CA ASP A 79 55.45 31.06 8.14
C ASP A 79 54.74 30.85 9.49
N SER A 80 55.26 31.47 10.56
CA SER A 80 54.64 31.40 11.88
C SER A 80 53.30 32.12 11.93
N VAL A 81 53.20 33.31 11.35
CA VAL A 81 51.95 34.08 11.27
C VAL A 81 50.93 33.31 10.45
N HIS A 82 51.31 32.81 9.27
CA HIS A 82 50.41 32.06 8.42
C HIS A 82 49.90 30.78 9.10
N ARG A 83 50.76 30.04 9.80
CA ARG A 83 50.34 28.89 10.61
C ARG A 83 49.32 29.28 11.69
N GLY A 84 49.55 30.40 12.37
CA GLY A 84 48.63 30.93 13.36
C GLY A 84 47.27 31.31 12.76
N GLU A 85 47.27 31.95 11.60
CA GLU A 85 46.05 32.32 10.87
C GLU A 85 45.24 31.10 10.44
N VAL A 86 45.91 30.07 9.90
CA VAL A 86 45.28 28.81 9.48
C VAL A 86 44.66 28.09 10.69
N LEU A 87 45.41 27.95 11.79
CA LEU A 87 44.88 27.35 13.02
C LEU A 87 43.70 28.16 13.58
N GLY A 88 43.80 29.50 13.56
CA GLY A 88 42.72 30.37 13.99
C GLY A 88 41.46 30.21 13.14
N ALA A 89 41.61 30.11 11.82
CA ALA A 89 40.51 29.87 10.89
C ALA A 89 39.87 28.49 11.13
N GLU A 90 40.67 27.44 11.32
CA GLU A 90 40.18 26.09 11.63
C GLU A 90 39.37 26.07 12.94
N LYS A 91 39.88 26.71 13.99
CA LYS A 91 39.17 26.79 15.28
C LYS A 91 37.86 27.58 15.17
N ARG A 92 37.85 28.70 14.43
CA ARG A 92 36.61 29.47 14.18
C ARG A 92 35.57 28.64 13.45
N MET A 93 35.95 27.99 12.35
CA MET A 93 35.05 27.12 11.60
C MET A 93 34.51 25.98 12.48
N ARG A 94 35.36 25.41 13.36
CA ARG A 94 34.92 24.36 14.28
C ARG A 94 33.93 24.87 15.33
N ILE A 95 34.11 26.10 15.82
CA ILE A 95 33.16 26.74 16.74
C ILE A 95 31.83 26.93 16.02
N GLU A 96 31.82 27.57 14.84
CA GLU A 96 30.61 27.78 14.04
C GLU A 96 29.85 26.47 13.78
N GLN A 97 30.56 25.40 13.40
CA GLN A 97 29.94 24.08 13.24
C GLN A 97 29.24 23.56 14.50
N LEU A 98 29.86 23.75 15.66
CA LEU A 98 29.29 23.32 16.94
C LEU A 98 28.10 24.20 17.33
N GLU A 99 28.14 25.49 17.03
CA GLU A 99 27.04 26.43 17.28
C GLU A 99 25.82 26.11 16.42
N SER A 100 26.01 25.88 15.11
CA SER A 100 24.93 25.44 14.23
C SER A 100 24.32 24.12 14.70
N LYS A 101 25.18 23.15 15.08
CA LYS A 101 24.73 21.85 15.58
C LYS A 101 23.89 21.98 16.86
N ALA A 102 24.29 22.84 17.79
CA ALA A 102 23.54 23.11 19.01
C ALA A 102 22.12 23.62 18.70
N LEU A 103 22.00 24.55 17.76
CA LEU A 103 20.72 25.14 17.39
C LEU A 103 19.83 24.14 16.61
N GLU A 104 20.39 23.41 15.66
CA GLU A 104 19.64 22.47 14.81
C GLU A 104 19.18 21.22 15.55
N GLU A 105 20.05 20.61 16.37
CA GLU A 105 19.72 19.35 17.04
C GLU A 105 19.02 19.56 18.39
N LEU A 106 19.40 20.60 19.13
CA LEU A 106 18.91 20.81 20.51
C LEU A 106 17.97 22.01 20.64
N GLY A 107 17.95 22.93 19.67
CA GLY A 107 17.11 24.13 19.72
C GLY A 107 17.52 25.15 20.79
N VAL A 108 18.76 25.08 21.29
CA VAL A 108 19.28 25.93 22.38
C VAL A 108 20.54 26.67 21.92
N GLU A 109 20.67 27.93 22.29
CA GLU A 109 21.87 28.71 22.01
C GLU A 109 23.09 28.19 22.81
N PRO A 110 24.31 28.27 22.25
CA PRO A 110 25.53 27.77 22.88
C PRO A 110 25.78 28.32 24.29
N ALA A 111 25.51 29.61 24.51
CA ALA A 111 25.66 30.24 25.81
C ALA A 111 24.72 29.64 26.87
N GLY A 112 23.48 29.34 26.49
CA GLY A 112 22.50 28.67 27.35
C GLY A 112 22.93 27.23 27.67
N LEU A 113 23.42 26.49 26.67
CA LEU A 113 23.94 25.13 26.88
C LEU A 113 25.12 25.10 27.87
N ILE A 114 26.05 26.04 27.77
CA ILE A 114 27.18 26.11 28.70
C ILE A 114 26.71 26.53 30.09
N ALA A 115 25.79 27.50 30.18
CA ALA A 115 25.29 27.98 31.46
C ALA A 115 24.50 26.91 32.23
N GLU A 116 23.67 26.12 31.55
CA GLU A 116 22.77 25.15 32.17
C GLU A 116 23.33 23.72 32.19
N TYR A 117 24.15 23.34 31.21
CA TYR A 117 24.65 21.97 31.01
C TYR A 117 26.17 21.88 30.91
N GLY A 118 26.89 22.94 31.27
CA GLY A 118 28.34 22.97 31.29
C GLY A 118 28.95 22.00 32.32
N PRO A 119 30.26 21.71 32.23
CA PRO A 119 30.96 20.83 33.17
C PRO A 119 30.91 21.31 34.63
N ASP A 120 30.69 22.60 34.85
CA ASP A 120 30.57 23.21 36.18
C ASP A 120 29.19 23.01 36.81
N GLN A 121 28.20 22.54 36.03
CA GLN A 121 26.85 22.27 36.51
C GLN A 121 26.71 20.82 37.01
N LEU A 122 25.82 20.65 37.99
CA LEU A 122 25.47 19.32 38.48
C LEU A 122 24.58 18.60 37.46
N VAL A 123 24.87 17.33 37.24
CA VAL A 123 24.08 16.48 36.34
C VAL A 123 22.85 15.98 37.08
N PRO A 124 21.63 16.19 36.53
CA PRO A 124 20.41 15.66 37.11
C PRO A 124 20.43 14.12 37.18
N PRO A 125 19.79 13.52 38.21
CA PRO A 125 19.70 12.08 38.34
C PRO A 125 19.07 11.47 37.08
N SER A 126 19.61 10.32 36.65
CA SER A 126 19.06 9.60 35.50
C SER A 126 17.66 9.06 35.84
N PRO A 127 16.75 8.99 34.84
CA PRO A 127 15.49 8.27 34.98
C PRO A 127 15.71 6.84 35.52
N PRO A 128 14.71 6.25 36.20
CA PRO A 128 14.79 4.86 36.63
C PRO A 128 14.96 3.95 35.42
N ALA A 129 15.80 2.93 35.56
CA ALA A 129 15.85 1.85 34.60
C ALA A 129 14.53 1.04 34.63
N GLU A 130 14.25 0.30 33.57
CA GLU A 130 13.06 -0.55 33.51
C GLU A 130 13.05 -1.57 34.66
N GLY A 131 12.05 -1.50 35.54
CA GLY A 131 11.94 -2.32 36.75
C GLY A 131 12.72 -1.84 37.97
N GLU A 132 13.38 -0.67 37.91
CA GLU A 132 14.02 -0.02 39.07
C GLU A 132 12.99 0.80 39.85
N GLU A 133 12.75 0.44 41.11
CA GLU A 133 12.01 1.29 42.05
C GLU A 133 12.97 2.29 42.70
N LEU A 134 12.68 3.59 42.53
CA LEU A 134 13.46 4.64 43.17
C LEU A 134 13.11 4.73 44.66
N PRO A 135 14.09 4.96 45.55
CA PRO A 135 13.83 5.29 46.94
C PRO A 135 12.93 6.52 47.05
N GLU A 136 11.90 6.45 47.89
CA GLU A 136 10.95 7.56 48.12
C GLU A 136 11.61 8.78 48.78
N ASP A 137 12.73 8.60 49.48
CA ASP A 137 13.48 9.65 50.15
C ASP A 137 14.16 10.60 49.13
N PRO A 138 13.77 11.89 49.08
CA PRO A 138 14.39 12.88 48.19
C PRO A 138 15.88 13.11 48.45
N GLU A 139 16.35 12.88 49.68
CA GLU A 139 17.77 13.08 50.06
C GLU A 139 18.64 11.86 49.74
N HIS A 140 18.04 10.77 49.26
CA HIS A 140 18.78 9.58 48.89
C HIS A 140 19.80 9.88 47.77
N PRO A 141 21.05 9.38 47.85
CA PRO A 141 22.09 9.67 46.85
C PRO A 141 21.71 9.39 45.38
N ARG A 142 20.76 8.48 45.14
CA ARG A 142 20.22 8.15 43.80
C ARG A 142 19.37 9.27 43.19
N ASN A 143 18.77 10.12 44.03
CA ASN A 143 17.84 11.18 43.65
C ASN A 143 18.52 12.56 43.63
N ARG A 144 19.78 12.65 44.09
CA ARG A 144 20.54 13.90 44.13
C ARG A 144 21.35 14.11 42.85
N PRO A 145 21.48 15.36 42.38
CA PRO A 145 22.39 15.70 41.29
C PRO A 145 23.84 15.37 41.64
N VAL A 146 24.61 14.91 40.66
CA VAL A 146 26.01 14.51 40.83
C VAL A 146 26.96 15.41 40.02
N PRO A 147 28.23 15.57 40.44
CA PRO A 147 29.20 16.31 39.64
C PRO A 147 29.40 15.71 38.24
N TYR A 148 29.66 16.56 37.26
CA TYR A 148 29.91 16.12 35.89
C TYR A 148 31.19 15.26 35.79
N VAL A 149 31.03 14.07 35.22
CA VAL A 149 32.14 13.19 34.86
C VAL A 149 31.99 12.80 33.39
N ARG A 150 32.88 13.32 32.53
CA ARG A 150 32.79 13.15 31.07
C ARG A 150 32.57 11.70 30.64
N ALA A 151 33.38 10.76 31.14
CA ALA A 151 33.28 9.36 30.76
C ALA A 151 31.91 8.72 31.09
N GLN A 152 31.28 9.15 32.19
CA GLN A 152 29.95 8.66 32.57
C GLN A 152 28.87 9.26 31.67
N GLN A 153 28.96 10.55 31.35
CA GLN A 153 27.99 11.21 30.47
C GLN A 153 28.07 10.71 29.02
N GLU A 154 29.28 10.43 28.51
CA GLU A 154 29.44 9.80 27.19
C GLU A 154 28.82 8.41 27.14
N LYS A 155 28.92 7.62 28.22
CA LYS A 155 28.26 6.32 28.32
C LYS A 155 26.74 6.46 28.38
N ARG A 156 26.24 7.44 29.13
CA ARG A 156 24.81 7.77 29.24
C ARG A 156 24.21 8.21 27.90
N LEU A 157 24.91 9.08 27.18
CA LEU A 157 24.54 9.54 25.84
C LEU A 157 24.42 8.36 24.86
N LYS A 158 25.45 7.50 24.80
CA LYS A 158 25.43 6.31 23.93
C LYS A 158 24.27 5.36 24.25
N ALA A 159 23.89 5.23 25.53
CA ALA A 159 22.74 4.42 25.92
C ALA A 159 21.41 5.06 25.46
N ALA A 160 21.27 6.37 25.65
CA ALA A 160 20.10 7.14 25.22
C ALA A 160 19.94 7.13 23.69
N GLU A 161 21.03 7.31 22.94
CA GLU A 161 21.02 7.24 21.47
C GLU A 161 20.58 5.87 20.96
N ARG A 162 21.02 4.78 21.62
CA ARG A 162 20.56 3.42 21.28
C ARG A 162 19.08 3.24 21.56
N ALA A 163 18.59 3.70 22.71
CA ALA A 163 17.16 3.64 23.05
C ALA A 163 16.32 4.47 22.07
N TYR A 164 16.79 5.67 21.69
CA TYR A 164 16.16 6.51 20.70
C TYR A 164 16.08 5.82 19.32
N GLN A 165 17.17 5.18 18.88
CA GLN A 165 17.16 4.41 17.63
C GLN A 165 16.20 3.21 17.67
N GLN A 166 16.01 2.58 18.85
CA GLN A 166 15.07 1.47 19.02
C GLN A 166 13.60 1.89 18.90
N LEU A 167 13.26 3.14 19.26
CA LEU A 167 11.90 3.69 19.07
C LEU A 167 11.51 3.77 17.59
N GLY A 168 12.48 3.73 16.68
CA GLY A 168 12.25 3.78 15.25
C GLY A 168 11.77 5.14 14.79
N LYS A 169 11.15 5.18 13.61
CA LYS A 169 10.63 6.41 13.04
C LYS A 169 9.24 6.69 13.61
N VAL A 170 9.06 7.85 14.23
CA VAL A 170 7.74 8.32 14.66
C VAL A 170 6.91 8.60 13.40
N ASN A 171 5.73 7.98 13.29
CA ASN A 171 4.78 8.27 12.22
C ASN A 171 3.94 9.50 12.62
N PRO A 172 4.11 10.66 11.98
CA PRO A 172 3.37 11.87 12.34
C PRO A 172 1.86 11.75 12.03
N LEU A 173 1.47 10.84 11.13
CA LEU A 173 0.08 10.62 10.73
C LEU A 173 -0.63 9.55 11.59
N ALA A 174 0.05 8.96 12.58
CA ALA A 174 -0.49 7.84 13.34
C ALA A 174 -1.83 8.14 14.03
N LEU A 175 -2.00 9.37 14.52
CA LEU A 175 -3.26 9.79 15.17
C LEU A 175 -4.41 9.90 14.16
N GLU A 176 -4.15 10.45 12.97
CA GLU A 176 -5.15 10.57 11.90
C GLU A 176 -5.52 9.20 11.33
N GLU A 177 -4.52 8.34 11.10
CA GLU A 177 -4.72 6.96 10.64
C GLU A 177 -5.51 6.14 11.66
N PHE A 178 -5.22 6.28 12.96
CA PHE A 178 -5.98 5.62 14.01
C PHE A 178 -7.45 6.06 14.02
N ALA A 179 -7.72 7.36 13.95
CA ALA A 179 -9.08 7.89 13.90
C ALA A 179 -9.85 7.38 12.67
N ALA A 180 -9.21 7.37 11.49
CA ALA A 180 -9.81 6.85 10.27
C ALA A 180 -10.07 5.33 10.33
N LEU A 181 -9.16 4.55 10.93
CA LEU A 181 -9.37 3.13 11.15
C LEU A 181 -10.50 2.86 12.14
N GLU A 182 -10.59 3.64 13.21
CA GLU A 182 -11.64 3.54 14.22
C GLU A 182 -13.02 3.81 13.62
N GLU A 183 -13.16 4.86 12.82
CA GLU A 183 -14.42 5.17 12.10
C GLU A 183 -14.81 4.02 11.15
N ARG A 184 -13.84 3.50 10.38
CA ARG A 184 -14.08 2.36 9.49
C ARG A 184 -14.48 1.10 10.26
N HIS A 185 -13.84 0.85 11.39
CA HIS A 185 -14.16 -0.30 12.25
C HIS A 185 -15.59 -0.19 12.79
N GLN A 186 -15.97 0.99 13.28
CA GLN A 186 -17.30 1.24 13.79
C GLN A 186 -18.37 1.01 12.70
N PHE A 187 -18.18 1.61 11.51
CA PHE A 187 -19.08 1.41 10.38
C PHE A 187 -19.23 -0.06 10.00
N LEU A 188 -18.12 -0.80 9.86
CA LEU A 188 -18.17 -2.21 9.49
C LEU A 188 -18.82 -3.08 10.57
N SER A 189 -18.63 -2.73 11.84
CA SER A 189 -19.24 -3.44 12.97
C SER A 189 -20.76 -3.27 12.98
N GLU A 190 -21.26 -2.06 12.74
CA GLU A 190 -22.69 -1.78 12.61
C GLU A 190 -23.30 -2.54 11.42
N GLN A 191 -22.67 -2.48 10.24
CA GLN A 191 -23.12 -3.23 9.06
C GLN A 191 -23.15 -4.75 9.30
N LEU A 192 -22.19 -5.28 10.04
CA LEU A 192 -22.15 -6.70 10.37
C LEU A 192 -23.34 -7.11 11.26
N GLU A 193 -23.65 -6.31 12.28
CA GLU A 193 -24.78 -6.59 13.17
C GLU A 193 -26.12 -6.48 12.45
N ASP A 194 -26.29 -5.49 11.57
CA ASP A 194 -27.49 -5.36 10.74
C ASP A 194 -27.68 -6.56 9.80
N LEU A 195 -26.60 -7.06 9.19
CA LEU A 195 -26.65 -8.27 8.36
C LEU A 195 -26.99 -9.52 9.16
N LYS A 196 -26.43 -9.68 10.36
CA LYS A 196 -26.76 -10.80 11.25
C LYS A 196 -28.24 -10.77 11.64
N LYS A 197 -28.76 -9.60 11.98
CA LYS A 197 -30.18 -9.41 12.31
C LYS A 197 -31.07 -9.72 11.13
N THR A 198 -30.78 -9.16 9.95
CA THR A 198 -31.55 -9.41 8.73
C THR A 198 -31.59 -10.90 8.38
N ARG A 199 -30.46 -11.61 8.54
CA ARG A 199 -30.40 -13.06 8.34
C ARG A 199 -31.32 -13.80 9.32
N ALA A 200 -31.31 -13.43 10.59
CA ALA A 200 -32.16 -14.04 11.59
C ALA A 200 -33.65 -13.82 11.28
N ASP A 201 -34.02 -12.59 10.91
CA ASP A 201 -35.39 -12.23 10.55
C ASP A 201 -35.86 -13.02 9.31
N LEU A 202 -35.01 -13.18 8.29
CA LEU A 202 -35.35 -13.97 7.10
C LEU A 202 -35.55 -15.45 7.42
N LEU A 203 -34.71 -16.04 8.29
CA LEU A 203 -34.89 -17.44 8.73
C LEU A 203 -36.18 -17.62 9.52
N GLN A 204 -36.58 -16.62 10.30
CA GLN A 204 -37.85 -16.63 11.02
C GLN A 204 -39.03 -16.59 10.04
N VAL A 205 -38.98 -15.75 9.01
CA VAL A 205 -40.01 -15.71 7.95
C VAL A 205 -40.11 -17.05 7.21
N VAL A 206 -38.97 -17.68 6.87
CA VAL A 206 -38.97 -19.01 6.25
C VAL A 206 -39.69 -20.02 7.14
N LYS A 207 -39.39 -20.03 8.43
CA LYS A 207 -40.04 -20.93 9.39
C LYS A 207 -41.55 -20.69 9.47
N GLU A 208 -42.00 -19.44 9.52
CA GLU A 208 -43.42 -19.10 9.56
C GLU A 208 -44.15 -19.53 8.28
N VAL A 209 -43.50 -19.39 7.12
CA VAL A 209 -44.05 -19.86 5.83
C VAL A 209 -44.14 -21.39 5.83
N ASP A 210 -43.10 -22.09 6.27
CA ASP A 210 -43.08 -23.55 6.35
C ASP A 210 -44.20 -24.08 7.26
N GLU A 211 -44.35 -23.50 8.46
CA GLU A 211 -45.44 -23.84 9.39
C GLU A 211 -46.82 -23.61 8.75
N ARG A 212 -46.97 -22.52 7.98
CA ARG A 212 -48.23 -22.23 7.30
C ARG A 212 -48.52 -23.20 6.15
N VAL A 213 -47.50 -23.56 5.36
CA VAL A 213 -47.61 -24.53 4.27
C VAL A 213 -47.98 -25.90 4.84
N GLU A 214 -47.33 -26.33 5.92
CA GLU A 214 -47.63 -27.59 6.60
C GLU A 214 -49.09 -27.66 7.08
N GLN A 215 -49.58 -26.58 7.70
CA GLN A 215 -50.99 -26.50 8.13
C GLN A 215 -51.95 -26.62 6.94
N VAL A 216 -51.75 -25.81 5.90
CA VAL A 216 -52.64 -25.78 4.72
C VAL A 216 -52.62 -27.11 3.98
N PHE A 217 -51.45 -27.72 3.84
CA PHE A 217 -51.31 -29.05 3.23
C PHE A 217 -52.00 -30.12 4.06
N THR A 218 -51.79 -30.14 5.39
CA THR A 218 -52.40 -31.13 6.29
C THR A 218 -53.93 -31.06 6.25
N GLU A 219 -54.49 -29.85 6.28
CA GLU A 219 -55.93 -29.63 6.13
C GLU A 219 -56.43 -30.13 4.77
N ALA A 220 -55.78 -29.70 3.68
CA ALA A 220 -56.15 -30.08 2.33
C ALA A 220 -56.07 -31.60 2.10
N TYR A 221 -55.04 -32.26 2.63
CA TYR A 221 -54.89 -33.71 2.55
C TYR A 221 -56.03 -34.42 3.29
N ARG A 222 -56.34 -34.01 4.53
CA ARG A 222 -57.41 -34.63 5.33
C ARG A 222 -58.78 -34.48 4.69
N ASP A 223 -59.08 -33.32 4.12
CA ASP A 223 -60.34 -33.09 3.44
C ASP A 223 -60.41 -33.89 2.13
N THR A 224 -59.34 -33.89 1.33
CA THR A 224 -59.27 -34.67 0.08
C THR A 224 -59.38 -36.17 0.34
N ALA A 225 -58.70 -36.69 1.38
CA ALA A 225 -58.74 -38.11 1.74
C ALA A 225 -60.16 -38.54 2.15
N ARG A 226 -60.88 -37.70 2.91
CA ARG A 226 -62.28 -37.94 3.30
C ARG A 226 -63.21 -37.99 2.09
N GLU A 227 -63.09 -37.03 1.18
CA GLU A 227 -63.88 -37.00 -0.05
C GLU A 227 -63.53 -38.18 -0.97
N PHE A 228 -62.25 -38.58 -1.01
CA PHE A 228 -61.79 -39.69 -1.85
C PHE A 228 -62.44 -41.02 -1.51
N GLU A 229 -62.58 -41.38 -0.24
CA GLU A 229 -63.28 -42.60 0.17
C GLU A 229 -64.75 -42.62 -0.31
N GLY A 230 -65.43 -41.46 -0.18
CA GLY A 230 -66.83 -41.30 -0.60
C GLY A 230 -67.01 -41.32 -2.13
N VAL A 231 -66.17 -40.59 -2.85
CA VAL A 231 -66.20 -40.52 -4.32
C VAL A 231 -65.83 -41.88 -4.94
N PHE A 232 -64.79 -42.54 -4.40
CA PHE A 232 -64.31 -43.82 -4.91
C PHE A 232 -65.36 -44.93 -4.76
N SER A 233 -66.02 -45.02 -3.61
CA SER A 233 -67.07 -46.04 -3.37
C SER A 233 -68.31 -45.88 -4.25
N ARG A 234 -68.63 -44.63 -4.66
CA ARG A 234 -69.72 -44.36 -5.63
C ARG A 234 -69.34 -44.74 -7.06
N LEU A 235 -68.08 -44.47 -7.46
CA LEU A 235 -67.57 -44.86 -8.78
C LEU A 235 -67.36 -46.37 -8.90
N PHE A 236 -66.97 -47.04 -7.80
CA PHE A 236 -66.75 -48.48 -7.71
C PHE A 236 -67.59 -49.11 -6.57
N PRO A 237 -68.86 -49.49 -6.81
CA PRO A 237 -69.67 -50.16 -5.80
C PRO A 237 -69.00 -51.43 -5.28
N GLY A 238 -68.75 -51.49 -3.97
CA GLY A 238 -68.03 -52.60 -3.32
C GLY A 238 -66.51 -52.54 -3.41
N GLY A 239 -65.94 -51.43 -3.93
CA GLY A 239 -64.52 -51.13 -3.88
C GLY A 239 -64.16 -50.13 -2.77
N GLU A 240 -62.90 -50.12 -2.37
CA GLU A 240 -62.34 -49.23 -1.34
C GLU A 240 -61.13 -48.48 -1.92
N GLY A 241 -61.04 -47.18 -1.67
CA GLY A 241 -59.91 -46.35 -2.09
C GLY A 241 -59.41 -45.52 -0.92
N ARG A 242 -58.09 -45.38 -0.76
CA ARG A 242 -57.48 -44.55 0.27
C ARG A 242 -56.28 -43.77 -0.25
N LEU A 243 -56.07 -42.59 0.31
CA LEU A 243 -54.84 -41.83 0.12
C LEU A 243 -53.89 -42.15 1.28
N VAL A 244 -52.62 -42.33 0.98
CA VAL A 244 -51.58 -42.67 1.97
C VAL A 244 -50.39 -41.75 1.75
N LEU A 245 -49.92 -41.12 2.83
CA LEU A 245 -48.67 -40.35 2.80
C LEU A 245 -47.48 -41.30 2.76
N THR A 246 -46.50 -41.01 1.90
CA THR A 246 -45.27 -41.80 1.85
C THR A 246 -44.42 -41.61 3.12
N ASP A 247 -44.48 -40.42 3.70
CA ASP A 247 -43.80 -40.06 4.95
C ASP A 247 -44.72 -39.19 5.84
N PRO A 248 -45.53 -39.80 6.73
CA PRO A 248 -46.49 -39.07 7.56
C PRO A 248 -45.87 -38.08 8.54
N ASP A 249 -44.59 -38.22 8.86
CA ASP A 249 -43.89 -37.37 9.85
C ASP A 249 -43.30 -36.10 9.21
N ASN A 250 -43.34 -35.99 7.87
CA ASN A 250 -42.80 -34.84 7.13
C ASN A 250 -43.76 -34.36 6.05
N MET A 251 -44.71 -33.52 6.46
CA MET A 251 -45.76 -32.98 5.58
C MET A 251 -45.22 -32.07 4.45
N LEU A 252 -44.03 -31.49 4.60
CA LEU A 252 -43.46 -30.58 3.60
C LEU A 252 -42.86 -31.33 2.40
N THR A 253 -42.32 -32.53 2.62
CA THR A 253 -41.65 -33.30 1.55
C THR A 253 -42.29 -34.65 1.26
N THR A 254 -43.35 -35.03 1.96
CA THR A 254 -44.06 -36.29 1.70
C THR A 254 -44.72 -36.31 0.32
N GLY A 255 -44.69 -37.47 -0.32
CA GLY A 255 -45.55 -37.79 -1.45
C GLY A 255 -46.93 -38.27 -0.98
N VAL A 256 -47.85 -38.39 -1.94
CA VAL A 256 -49.19 -38.97 -1.76
C VAL A 256 -49.35 -40.17 -2.69
N ASP A 257 -49.50 -41.34 -2.11
CA ASP A 257 -49.81 -42.58 -2.83
C ASP A 257 -51.32 -42.83 -2.85
N VAL A 258 -51.82 -43.25 -4.01
CA VAL A 258 -53.22 -43.65 -4.20
C VAL A 258 -53.31 -45.17 -4.18
N GLU A 259 -54.00 -45.69 -3.18
CA GLU A 259 -54.31 -47.11 -3.08
C GLU A 259 -55.77 -47.36 -3.44
N ALA A 260 -55.99 -48.28 -4.37
CA ALA A 260 -57.32 -48.61 -4.87
C ALA A 260 -57.55 -50.12 -4.82
N ARG A 261 -58.75 -50.49 -4.38
CA ARG A 261 -59.24 -51.86 -4.29
C ARG A 261 -60.56 -51.98 -5.06
N PRO A 262 -60.52 -52.36 -6.34
CA PRO A 262 -61.72 -52.66 -7.10
C PRO A 262 -62.48 -53.87 -6.53
N PRO A 263 -63.79 -54.00 -6.81
CA PRO A 263 -64.62 -55.09 -6.27
C PRO A 263 -64.04 -56.47 -6.60
N GLY A 264 -63.84 -57.30 -5.58
CA GLY A 264 -63.29 -58.65 -5.71
C GLY A 264 -61.78 -58.76 -5.89
N LYS A 265 -61.00 -57.66 -5.83
CA LYS A 265 -59.53 -57.67 -5.96
C LYS A 265 -58.82 -57.25 -4.66
N LYS A 266 -57.51 -57.56 -4.57
CA LYS A 266 -56.61 -57.07 -3.50
C LYS A 266 -56.20 -55.62 -3.79
N VAL A 267 -55.87 -54.87 -2.72
CA VAL A 267 -55.37 -53.49 -2.80
C VAL A 267 -54.12 -53.43 -3.68
N LYS A 268 -54.08 -52.48 -4.61
CA LYS A 268 -52.93 -52.25 -5.51
C LYS A 268 -52.62 -50.75 -5.59
N ARG A 269 -51.35 -50.42 -5.80
CA ARG A 269 -50.92 -49.07 -6.20
C ARG A 269 -51.46 -48.74 -7.58
N LEU A 270 -51.71 -47.46 -7.85
CA LEU A 270 -52.27 -46.96 -9.12
C LEU A 270 -51.55 -47.49 -10.38
N SER A 271 -50.23 -47.68 -10.30
CA SER A 271 -49.39 -48.21 -11.39
C SER A 271 -49.67 -49.66 -11.78
N LEU A 272 -50.40 -50.42 -10.94
CA LEU A 272 -50.66 -51.86 -11.10
C LEU A 272 -52.13 -52.17 -11.50
N LEU A 273 -52.91 -51.15 -11.86
CA LEU A 273 -54.32 -51.25 -12.28
C LEU A 273 -54.46 -51.39 -13.81
N SER A 274 -55.61 -51.90 -14.28
CA SER A 274 -55.94 -51.92 -15.72
C SER A 274 -56.18 -50.50 -16.26
N GLY A 275 -56.06 -50.29 -17.58
CA GLY A 275 -56.17 -48.97 -18.20
C GLY A 275 -57.43 -48.19 -17.83
N GLY A 276 -58.61 -48.84 -17.84
CA GLY A 276 -59.87 -48.22 -17.44
C GLY A 276 -60.00 -47.97 -15.93
N GLU A 277 -59.53 -48.91 -15.10
CA GLU A 277 -59.51 -48.75 -13.63
C GLU A 277 -58.58 -47.61 -13.20
N ARG A 278 -57.44 -47.45 -13.89
CA ARG A 278 -56.49 -46.37 -13.65
C ARG A 278 -57.09 -45.00 -13.99
N SER A 279 -57.74 -44.88 -15.15
CA SER A 279 -58.39 -43.63 -15.56
C SER A 279 -59.52 -43.24 -14.60
N LEU A 280 -60.38 -44.19 -14.20
CA LEU A 280 -61.48 -43.89 -13.29
C LEU A 280 -61.00 -43.57 -11.87
N THR A 281 -59.91 -44.20 -11.41
CA THR A 281 -59.27 -43.86 -10.11
C THR A 281 -58.64 -42.46 -10.15
N ALA A 282 -58.03 -42.06 -11.27
CA ALA A 282 -57.49 -40.70 -11.44
C ALA A 282 -58.62 -39.65 -11.46
N VAL A 283 -59.72 -39.95 -12.15
CA VAL A 283 -60.93 -39.09 -12.14
C VAL A 283 -61.52 -39.02 -10.73
N ALA A 284 -61.57 -40.12 -9.98
CA ALA A 284 -62.00 -40.12 -8.58
C ALA A 284 -61.15 -39.18 -7.72
N LEU A 285 -59.82 -39.21 -7.89
CA LEU A 285 -58.91 -38.31 -7.17
C LEU A 285 -59.18 -36.84 -7.53
N LEU A 286 -59.28 -36.53 -8.83
CA LEU A 286 -59.55 -35.16 -9.28
C LEU A 286 -60.87 -34.62 -8.74
N VAL A 287 -61.95 -35.40 -8.83
CA VAL A 287 -63.25 -35.04 -8.26
C VAL A 287 -63.14 -34.81 -6.75
N SER A 288 -62.38 -35.64 -6.03
CA SER A 288 -62.22 -35.51 -4.57
C SER A 288 -61.50 -34.24 -4.18
N ILE A 289 -60.49 -33.85 -4.97
CA ILE A 289 -59.82 -32.55 -4.82
C ILE A 289 -60.81 -31.41 -5.08
N PHE A 290 -61.65 -31.51 -6.11
CA PHE A 290 -62.64 -30.49 -6.45
C PHE A 290 -63.73 -30.34 -5.38
N LYS A 291 -64.20 -31.44 -4.79
CA LYS A 291 -65.16 -31.39 -3.68
C LYS A 291 -64.54 -30.81 -2.41
N ALA A 292 -63.29 -31.16 -2.11
CA ALA A 292 -62.59 -30.65 -0.93
C ALA A 292 -62.22 -29.16 -1.06
N ARG A 293 -61.90 -28.68 -2.26
CA ARG A 293 -61.54 -27.30 -2.55
C ARG A 293 -62.25 -26.82 -3.83
N PRO A 294 -63.50 -26.34 -3.71
CA PRO A 294 -64.27 -25.90 -4.87
C PRO A 294 -63.68 -24.66 -5.52
N SER A 295 -63.53 -24.71 -6.85
CA SER A 295 -63.14 -23.60 -7.72
C SER A 295 -64.40 -22.95 -8.30
N PRO A 296 -64.37 -21.66 -8.67
CA PRO A 296 -65.50 -21.01 -9.34
C PRO A 296 -65.94 -21.72 -10.62
N PHE A 297 -65.00 -22.30 -11.36
CA PHE A 297 -65.28 -23.10 -12.56
C PHE A 297 -64.25 -24.20 -12.78
N TYR A 298 -64.65 -25.21 -13.56
CA TYR A 298 -63.82 -26.32 -14.02
C TYR A 298 -63.99 -26.52 -15.53
N VAL A 299 -62.89 -26.82 -16.21
CA VAL A 299 -62.87 -27.21 -17.63
C VAL A 299 -62.39 -28.65 -17.72
N MET A 300 -63.19 -29.51 -18.33
CA MET A 300 -62.88 -30.93 -18.52
C MET A 300 -62.88 -31.24 -20.01
N ASP A 301 -61.77 -31.78 -20.52
CA ASP A 301 -61.61 -32.10 -21.94
C ASP A 301 -61.47 -33.61 -22.14
N GLU A 302 -62.48 -34.23 -22.76
CA GLU A 302 -62.59 -35.66 -23.09
C GLU A 302 -62.21 -36.63 -21.97
N VAL A 303 -62.50 -36.25 -20.72
CA VAL A 303 -62.13 -37.03 -19.52
C VAL A 303 -62.80 -38.41 -19.46
N GLU A 304 -63.86 -38.61 -20.23
CA GLU A 304 -64.66 -39.82 -20.26
C GLU A 304 -64.37 -40.75 -21.45
N ALA A 305 -63.44 -40.41 -22.35
CA ALA A 305 -63.20 -41.17 -23.59
C ALA A 305 -62.79 -42.64 -23.39
N ALA A 306 -62.24 -42.96 -22.21
CA ALA A 306 -61.80 -44.32 -21.85
C ALA A 306 -62.80 -45.08 -20.96
N LEU A 307 -64.01 -44.54 -20.73
CA LEU A 307 -65.01 -45.11 -19.84
C LEU A 307 -66.08 -45.91 -20.59
N ASP A 308 -66.54 -46.99 -19.97
CA ASP A 308 -67.72 -47.73 -20.45
C ASP A 308 -69.03 -47.02 -20.06
N ASP A 309 -70.15 -47.41 -20.67
CA ASP A 309 -71.47 -46.81 -20.44
C ASP A 309 -71.90 -46.77 -18.97
N THR A 310 -71.48 -47.77 -18.18
CA THR A 310 -71.87 -47.88 -16.77
C THR A 310 -71.09 -46.89 -15.91
N ASN A 311 -69.78 -46.78 -16.13
CA ASN A 311 -68.91 -45.86 -15.41
C ASN A 311 -69.12 -44.41 -15.88
N LEU A 312 -69.44 -44.19 -17.16
CA LEU A 312 -69.85 -42.89 -17.70
C LEU A 312 -71.07 -42.35 -16.94
N GLN A 313 -72.10 -43.18 -16.72
CA GLN A 313 -73.29 -42.76 -15.98
C GLN A 313 -73.04 -42.51 -14.48
N ARG A 314 -71.99 -43.10 -13.90
CA ARG A 314 -71.57 -42.78 -12.52
C ARG A 314 -70.83 -41.45 -12.47
N LEU A 315 -69.96 -41.20 -13.45
CA LEU A 315 -69.23 -39.95 -13.56
C LEU A 315 -70.17 -38.77 -13.81
N ILE A 316 -71.15 -38.90 -14.70
CA ILE A 316 -72.14 -37.85 -14.97
C ILE A 316 -72.88 -37.44 -13.70
N ARG A 317 -73.32 -38.40 -12.86
CA ARG A 317 -73.98 -38.09 -11.57
C ARG A 317 -73.09 -37.30 -10.61
N ILE A 318 -71.79 -37.58 -10.62
CA ILE A 318 -70.84 -36.84 -9.81
C ILE A 318 -70.62 -35.42 -10.36
N MET A 319 -70.56 -35.26 -11.69
CA MET A 319 -70.52 -33.93 -12.30
C MET A 319 -71.79 -33.14 -11.97
N GLU A 320 -72.95 -33.79 -11.93
CA GLU A 320 -74.20 -33.16 -11.53
C GLU A 320 -74.17 -32.66 -10.09
N GLU A 321 -73.53 -33.38 -9.16
CA GLU A 321 -73.33 -32.89 -7.79
C GLU A 321 -72.34 -31.71 -7.74
N LEU A 322 -71.26 -31.75 -8.53
CA LEU A 322 -70.28 -30.68 -8.59
C LEU A 322 -70.87 -29.38 -9.16
N GLN A 323 -71.88 -29.49 -10.04
CA GLN A 323 -72.55 -28.35 -10.65
C GLN A 323 -73.34 -27.51 -9.62
N GLU A 324 -73.68 -28.07 -8.46
CA GLU A 324 -74.39 -27.35 -7.39
C GLU A 324 -73.55 -26.22 -6.79
N SER A 325 -72.22 -26.37 -6.80
CA SER A 325 -71.29 -25.43 -6.20
C SER A 325 -70.36 -24.72 -7.19
N SER A 326 -70.19 -25.26 -8.40
CA SER A 326 -69.18 -24.78 -9.37
C SER A 326 -69.70 -24.82 -10.81
N GLN A 327 -69.21 -23.94 -11.68
CA GLN A 327 -69.53 -24.00 -13.10
C GLN A 327 -68.69 -25.08 -13.80
N LEU A 328 -69.32 -26.01 -14.53
CA LEU A 328 -68.61 -27.01 -15.33
C LEU A 328 -68.69 -26.70 -16.82
N ILE A 329 -67.54 -26.73 -17.49
CA ILE A 329 -67.41 -26.69 -18.95
C ILE A 329 -66.82 -28.02 -19.38
N VAL A 330 -67.62 -28.84 -20.07
CA VAL A 330 -67.20 -30.18 -20.51
C VAL A 330 -67.12 -30.22 -22.02
N ILE A 331 -65.93 -30.55 -22.54
CA ILE A 331 -65.68 -30.80 -23.95
C ILE A 331 -65.74 -32.30 -24.16
N THR A 332 -66.69 -32.75 -24.99
CA THR A 332 -66.98 -34.17 -25.15
C THR A 332 -67.62 -34.47 -26.49
N HIS A 333 -67.43 -35.70 -26.96
CA HIS A 333 -68.18 -36.31 -28.06
C HIS A 333 -69.21 -37.36 -27.58
N GLN A 334 -69.32 -37.59 -26.26
CA GLN A 334 -70.21 -38.59 -25.67
C GLN A 334 -71.65 -38.07 -25.56
N LYS A 335 -72.57 -38.75 -26.25
CA LYS A 335 -74.00 -38.37 -26.30
C LYS A 335 -74.63 -38.26 -24.90
N ARG A 336 -74.32 -39.20 -24.00
CA ARG A 336 -74.88 -39.21 -22.63
C ARG A 336 -74.43 -38.01 -21.80
N THR A 337 -73.18 -37.57 -21.96
CA THR A 337 -72.69 -36.35 -21.28
C THR A 337 -73.38 -35.11 -21.84
N MET A 338 -73.58 -35.04 -23.15
CA MET A 338 -74.28 -33.93 -23.81
C MET A 338 -75.76 -33.82 -23.39
N GLU A 339 -76.43 -34.95 -23.14
CA GLU A 339 -77.86 -34.99 -22.76
C GLU A 339 -78.14 -34.35 -21.39
N VAL A 340 -77.15 -34.30 -20.50
CA VAL A 340 -77.29 -33.78 -19.13
C VAL A 340 -76.91 -32.30 -19.02
N ALA A 341 -76.30 -31.72 -20.05
CA ALA A 341 -75.88 -30.32 -20.04
C ALA A 341 -77.05 -29.33 -20.09
N ASP A 342 -76.94 -28.20 -19.38
CA ASP A 342 -77.92 -27.11 -19.46
C ASP A 342 -77.85 -26.35 -20.80
N ALA A 343 -76.64 -26.24 -21.36
CA ALA A 343 -76.36 -25.59 -22.63
C ALA A 343 -75.28 -26.36 -23.40
N LEU A 344 -75.47 -26.47 -24.71
CA LEU A 344 -74.53 -27.07 -25.64
C LEU A 344 -73.93 -25.99 -26.54
N TYR A 345 -72.60 -26.05 -26.68
CA TYR A 345 -71.84 -25.24 -27.63
C TYR A 345 -71.20 -26.18 -28.64
N GLY A 346 -71.69 -26.14 -29.88
CA GLY A 346 -71.14 -26.90 -31.00
C GLY A 346 -70.15 -26.07 -31.81
N VAL A 347 -68.98 -26.62 -32.11
CA VAL A 347 -68.02 -26.00 -33.02
C VAL A 347 -68.16 -26.64 -34.39
N SER A 348 -68.43 -25.85 -35.43
CA SER A 348 -68.45 -26.31 -36.82
C SER A 348 -67.40 -25.57 -37.65
N MET A 349 -66.73 -26.28 -38.55
CA MET A 349 -65.79 -25.67 -39.50
C MET A 349 -66.51 -25.37 -40.80
N GLN A 350 -66.43 -24.11 -41.27
CA GLN A 350 -66.82 -23.77 -42.64
C GLN A 350 -65.66 -24.03 -43.60
N GLY A 351 -65.95 -24.05 -44.91
CA GLY A 351 -64.99 -24.42 -45.97
C GLY A 351 -63.70 -23.59 -46.03
N ASP A 352 -63.65 -22.45 -45.34
CA ASP A 352 -62.51 -21.52 -45.33
C ASP A 352 -61.55 -21.73 -44.13
N GLY A 353 -61.69 -22.83 -43.38
CA GLY A 353 -60.81 -23.14 -42.23
C GLY A 353 -61.06 -22.27 -40.99
N VAL A 354 -62.15 -21.49 -40.98
CA VAL A 354 -62.60 -20.71 -39.83
C VAL A 354 -63.63 -21.50 -39.02
N SER A 355 -63.35 -21.70 -37.73
CA SER A 355 -64.28 -22.33 -36.79
C SER A 355 -65.37 -21.35 -36.37
N LYS A 356 -66.64 -21.77 -36.44
CA LYS A 356 -67.80 -21.03 -35.97
C LYS A 356 -68.46 -21.77 -34.81
N VAL A 357 -68.74 -21.04 -33.72
CA VAL A 357 -69.43 -21.56 -32.55
C VAL A 357 -70.93 -21.38 -32.72
N ILE A 358 -71.68 -22.46 -32.53
CA ILE A 358 -73.14 -22.50 -32.48
C ILE A 358 -73.52 -22.83 -31.04
N SER A 359 -74.53 -22.17 -30.49
CA SER A 359 -75.01 -22.44 -29.13
C SER A 359 -76.47 -22.86 -29.16
N GLN A 360 -76.83 -23.82 -28.32
CA GLN A 360 -78.18 -24.28 -28.10
C GLN A 360 -78.39 -24.52 -26.61
N ARG A 361 -79.43 -23.90 -26.04
CA ARG A 361 -79.82 -24.11 -24.65
C ARG A 361 -80.80 -25.29 -24.60
N LEU A 362 -80.53 -26.28 -23.73
CA LEU A 362 -81.33 -27.50 -23.62
C LEU A 362 -82.44 -27.37 -22.55
N ARG A 363 -82.31 -26.40 -21.64
CA ARG A 363 -83.33 -26.03 -20.63
C ARG A 363 -83.53 -24.52 -20.49
#